data_AF-A0A6N2VVJ0-F1
#
_entry.id   AF-A0A6N2VVJ0-F1
#
_cell.length_a   1.000
_cell.length_b   1.000
_cell.length_c   1.000
_cell.angle_alpha   90.00
_cell.angle_beta   90.00
_cell.angle_gamma   90.00
#
_symmetry.space_group_name_H-M   'P 1'
#
loop_
_entity.id
_entity.type
_entity.pdbx_description
1 polymer ?
#
loop_
_entity_poly.entity_id
_entity_poly.type
_entity_poly.pdbx_seq_one_letter_code
_entity_poly.pdbx_strand_id
1 'polypeptide(L)'
;MLMDVQKSDPEWNVVLLRYFNPIDAHESGLIGENPNGIPNNLMPYITQTAIGMCKELGIFGNDYDTPDGTGIRDFIHVVDLAKGHVCALKAIVENKRYNIEWISITRMRSLLFPHIQQ
;
A
#
# COMPACT_ATOMS: atom_id res chain seq x y z
N MET A 1 15.69 9.63 -9.44
CA MET A 1 15.08 10.97 -9.44
C MET A 1 15.04 11.60 -8.04
N LEU A 2 14.19 11.18 -7.10
CA LEU A 2 14.12 11.83 -5.77
C LEU A 2 15.43 11.70 -4.96
N MET A 3 16.12 10.56 -5.07
CA MET A 3 17.44 10.37 -4.46
C MET A 3 18.50 11.31 -5.07
N ASP A 4 18.40 11.60 -6.37
CA ASP A 4 19.34 12.49 -7.07
C ASP A 4 19.12 13.95 -6.65
N VAL A 5 17.85 14.36 -6.46
CA VAL A 5 17.50 15.69 -5.94
C VAL A 5 18.09 15.88 -4.54
N GLN A 6 17.88 14.93 -3.63
CA GLN A 6 18.43 15.00 -2.28
C GLN A 6 19.97 15.03 -2.29
N LYS A 7 20.60 14.28 -3.20
CA LYS A 7 22.05 14.29 -3.36
C LYS A 7 22.58 15.66 -3.83
N SER A 8 21.82 16.36 -4.68
CA SER A 8 22.17 17.72 -5.13
C SER A 8 21.84 18.81 -4.12
N ASP A 9 20.84 18.59 -3.27
CA ASP A 9 20.37 19.54 -2.26
C ASP A 9 20.05 18.81 -0.94
N PRO A 10 21.02 18.78 0.02
CA PRO A 10 20.87 18.06 1.28
C PRO A 10 19.81 18.61 2.23
N GLU A 11 19.21 19.78 1.97
CA GLU A 11 18.12 20.32 2.80
C GLU A 11 16.82 19.51 2.63
N TRP A 12 16.70 18.74 1.55
CA TRP A 12 15.54 17.88 1.31
C TRP A 12 15.54 16.65 2.21
N ASN A 13 14.41 16.40 2.87
CA ASN A 13 14.12 15.12 3.50
C ASN A 13 13.30 14.25 2.53
N VAL A 14 13.81 13.05 2.22
CA VAL A 14 13.13 12.11 1.32
C VAL A 14 12.81 10.82 2.05
N VAL A 15 11.52 10.45 2.05
CA VAL A 15 11.06 9.15 2.54
C VAL A 15 10.51 8.34 1.37
N LEU A 16 11.06 7.15 1.19
CA LEU A 16 10.72 6.24 0.12
C LEU A 16 9.89 5.10 0.69
N LEU A 17 8.58 5.24 0.52
CA LEU A 17 7.60 4.26 0.95
C LEU A 17 7.28 3.31 -0.21
N ARG A 18 7.59 2.03 -0.05
CA ARG A 18 7.30 0.98 -1.05
C ARG A 18 6.14 0.13 -0.56
N TYR A 19 4.98 0.29 -1.19
CA TYR A 19 3.77 -0.45 -0.84
C TYR A 19 3.67 -1.73 -1.65
N PHE A 20 2.93 -2.69 -1.11
CA PHE A 20 2.50 -3.89 -1.84
C PHE A 20 1.16 -3.61 -2.52
N ASN A 21 0.11 -4.39 -2.19
CA ASN A 21 -1.21 -4.25 -2.80
C ASN A 21 -2.18 -3.64 -1.78
N PRO A 22 -2.39 -2.31 -1.79
CA PRO A 22 -3.38 -1.68 -0.94
C PRO A 22 -4.79 -2.09 -1.38
N ILE A 23 -5.64 -2.41 -0.41
CA ILE A 23 -7.00 -2.86 -0.63
C ILE A 23 -7.95 -2.29 0.42
N ASP A 24 -9.24 -2.56 0.22
CA ASP A 24 -10.34 -2.21 1.14
C ASP A 24 -10.72 -0.72 1.13
N ALA A 25 -11.58 -0.32 2.05
CA ALA A 25 -12.17 1.01 2.16
C ALA A 25 -12.07 1.57 3.58
N HIS A 26 -12.51 2.81 3.78
CA HIS A 26 -12.68 3.34 5.13
C HIS A 26 -13.88 2.68 5.81
N GLU A 27 -13.79 2.43 7.13
CA GLU A 27 -14.83 1.71 7.91
C GLU A 27 -16.22 2.35 7.87
N SER A 28 -16.29 3.65 7.59
CA SER A 28 -17.57 4.36 7.40
C SER A 28 -18.33 3.93 6.14
N GLY A 29 -17.67 3.26 5.20
CA GLY A 29 -18.22 2.89 3.89
C GLY A 29 -18.43 4.07 2.94
N LEU A 30 -18.06 5.30 3.33
CA LEU A 30 -18.29 6.51 2.52
C LEU A 30 -17.21 6.79 1.49
N ILE A 31 -16.00 6.27 1.72
CA ILE A 31 -14.85 6.43 0.81
C ILE A 31 -14.16 5.08 0.61
N GLY A 32 -13.80 4.79 -0.64
CA GLY A 32 -13.16 3.55 -1.05
C GLY A 32 -12.69 3.65 -2.50
N GLU A 33 -12.10 2.57 -3.00
CA GLU A 33 -11.63 2.51 -4.38
C GLU A 33 -12.82 2.45 -5.36
N ASN A 34 -12.86 3.38 -6.32
CA ASN A 34 -13.89 3.43 -7.35
C ASN A 34 -13.27 3.79 -8.71
N PRO A 35 -12.63 2.82 -9.40
CA PRO A 35 -11.96 3.09 -10.66
C PRO A 35 -12.96 3.27 -11.80
N ASN A 36 -12.58 4.08 -12.79
CA ASN A 36 -13.38 4.25 -14.00
C ASN A 36 -13.23 3.04 -14.93
N GLY A 37 -14.36 2.52 -15.41
CA GLY A 37 -14.37 1.38 -16.34
C GLY A 37 -14.05 0.05 -15.65
N ILE A 38 -13.51 -0.90 -16.42
CA ILE A 38 -13.15 -2.24 -15.90
C ILE A 38 -11.90 -2.09 -15.02
N PRO A 39 -11.93 -2.54 -13.75
CA PRO A 39 -10.80 -2.40 -12.86
C PRO A 39 -9.61 -3.27 -13.31
N ASN A 40 -8.41 -2.71 -13.24
CA ASN A 40 -7.16 -3.46 -13.47
C ASN A 40 -6.69 -4.21 -12.22
N ASN A 41 -7.06 -3.72 -11.03
CA ASN A 41 -6.67 -4.31 -9.76
C ASN A 41 -7.69 -5.35 -9.29
N LEU A 42 -7.20 -6.37 -8.59
CA LEU A 42 -8.01 -7.53 -8.20
C LEU A 42 -9.21 -7.17 -7.33
N MET A 43 -9.00 -6.40 -6.27
CA MET A 43 -10.07 -6.09 -5.30
C MET A 43 -11.24 -5.28 -5.88
N PRO A 44 -11.03 -4.18 -6.62
CA PRO A 44 -12.15 -3.46 -7.22
C PRO A 44 -12.86 -4.30 -8.30
N TYR A 45 -12.16 -5.22 -8.97
CA TYR A 45 -12.79 -6.16 -9.90
C TYR A 45 -13.66 -7.18 -9.14
N ILE A 46 -13.17 -7.72 -8.01
CA ILE A 46 -13.97 -8.59 -7.14
C ILE A 46 -15.24 -7.87 -6.67
N THR A 47 -15.14 -6.64 -6.16
CA THR A 47 -16.29 -5.92 -5.63
C THR A 47 -17.29 -5.55 -6.72
N GLN A 48 -16.83 -5.11 -7.90
CA GLN A 48 -17.71 -4.86 -9.05
C GLN A 48 -18.41 -6.12 -9.56
N THR A 49 -17.73 -7.27 -9.55
CA THR A 49 -18.34 -8.56 -9.87
C THR A 49 -19.41 -8.94 -8.84
N ALA A 50 -19.10 -8.76 -7.56
CA ALA A 50 -20.03 -9.09 -6.46
C ALA A 50 -21.34 -8.28 -6.51
N ILE A 51 -21.30 -7.04 -6.99
CA ILE A 51 -22.50 -6.20 -7.18
C ILE A 51 -23.11 -6.32 -8.58
N GLY A 52 -22.61 -7.24 -9.42
CA GLY A 52 -23.15 -7.52 -10.75
C GLY A 52 -22.79 -6.50 -11.84
N MET A 53 -21.87 -5.56 -11.58
CA MET A 53 -21.36 -4.65 -12.62
C MET A 53 -20.43 -5.36 -13.60
N CYS A 54 -19.63 -6.29 -13.10
CA CYS A 54 -18.85 -7.21 -13.93
C CYS A 54 -19.52 -8.59 -13.95
N LYS A 55 -19.57 -9.24 -15.12
CA LYS A 55 -20.21 -10.55 -15.26
C LYS A 55 -19.46 -11.65 -14.51
N GLU A 56 -18.14 -11.62 -14.59
CA GLU A 56 -17.25 -12.62 -13.99
C GLU A 56 -15.88 -12.00 -13.69
N LEU A 57 -15.20 -12.60 -12.71
CA LEU A 57 -13.84 -12.26 -12.34
C LEU A 57 -12.86 -13.07 -13.19
N GLY A 58 -11.96 -12.40 -13.89
CA GLY A 58 -10.83 -13.05 -14.57
C GLY A 58 -9.69 -13.34 -13.59
N ILE A 59 -9.29 -14.61 -13.45
CA ILE A 59 -8.07 -15.01 -12.74
C ILE A 59 -6.96 -15.22 -13.78
N PHE A 60 -5.90 -14.42 -13.70
CA PHE A 60 -4.80 -14.45 -14.68
C PHE A 60 -3.66 -15.36 -14.23
N GLY A 61 -3.67 -16.60 -14.75
CA GLY A 61 -2.66 -17.64 -14.52
C GLY A 61 -3.08 -18.67 -13.46
N ASN A 62 -2.74 -19.92 -13.72
CA ASN A 62 -3.09 -21.09 -12.90
C ASN A 62 -1.95 -22.13 -12.83
N ASP A 63 -0.75 -21.74 -13.26
CA ASP A 63 0.45 -22.55 -13.40
C ASP A 63 1.67 -21.93 -12.71
N TYR A 64 1.45 -20.97 -11.80
CA TYR A 64 2.51 -20.45 -10.94
C TYR A 64 2.99 -21.52 -9.96
N ASP A 65 4.25 -21.41 -9.53
CA ASP A 65 4.82 -22.24 -8.44
C ASP A 65 4.30 -21.78 -7.07
N THR A 66 3.00 -21.97 -6.85
CA THR A 66 2.25 -21.63 -5.63
C THR A 66 1.29 -22.77 -5.30
N PRO A 67 0.80 -22.89 -4.04
CA PRO A 67 0.01 -24.04 -3.61
C PRO A 67 -1.26 -24.33 -4.43
N ASP A 68 -1.87 -23.29 -5.02
CA ASP A 68 -3.09 -23.39 -5.82
C ASP A 68 -2.87 -23.00 -7.30
N GLY A 69 -1.63 -22.74 -7.71
CA GLY A 69 -1.28 -22.32 -9.06
C GLY A 69 -1.59 -20.85 -9.38
N THR A 70 -2.18 -20.08 -8.46
CA THR A 70 -2.53 -18.66 -8.67
C THR A 70 -1.50 -17.72 -8.04
N GLY A 71 -1.56 -16.43 -8.41
CA GLY A 71 -0.61 -15.44 -7.90
C GLY A 71 -0.82 -15.09 -6.41
N ILE A 72 0.17 -15.37 -5.55
CA ILE A 72 0.19 -14.91 -4.16
C ILE A 72 0.56 -13.43 -4.08
N ARG A 73 -0.12 -12.66 -3.22
CA ARG A 73 0.11 -11.23 -3.00
C ARG A 73 0.07 -10.89 -1.51
N ASP A 74 0.91 -9.94 -1.10
CA ASP A 74 0.80 -9.30 0.22
C ASP A 74 -0.18 -8.13 0.12
N PHE A 75 -1.27 -8.23 0.86
CA PHE A 75 -2.33 -7.23 0.91
C PHE A 75 -2.24 -6.40 2.18
N ILE A 76 -2.41 -5.08 2.04
CA ILE A 76 -2.48 -4.14 3.16
C ILE A 76 -3.79 -3.36 3.10
N HIS A 77 -4.43 -3.19 4.26
CA HIS A 77 -5.59 -2.33 4.38
C HIS A 77 -5.22 -0.86 4.10
N VAL A 78 -5.97 -0.19 3.21
CA VAL A 78 -5.64 1.18 2.74
C VAL A 78 -5.56 2.21 3.87
N VAL A 79 -6.36 2.05 4.93
CA VAL A 79 -6.30 2.93 6.12
C VAL A 79 -4.99 2.77 6.89
N ASP A 80 -4.43 1.56 6.99
CA ASP A 80 -3.13 1.36 7.63
C ASP A 80 -2.01 2.00 6.80
N LEU A 81 -2.10 1.86 5.47
CA LEU A 81 -1.23 2.55 4.56
C LEU A 81 -1.31 4.08 4.74
N ALA A 82 -2.52 4.64 4.86
CA ALA A 82 -2.71 6.07 5.11
C ALA A 82 -2.09 6.52 6.45
N LYS A 83 -2.30 5.77 7.53
CA LYS A 83 -1.65 6.03 8.82
C LYS A 83 -0.13 5.97 8.70
N GLY A 84 0.40 5.04 7.90
CA GLY A 84 1.83 4.92 7.62
C GLY A 84 2.44 6.19 7.02
N HIS A 85 1.73 6.86 6.12
CA HIS A 85 2.15 8.16 5.59
C HIS A 85 2.19 9.24 6.69
N VAL A 86 1.18 9.28 7.55
CA VAL A 86 1.13 10.23 8.69
C VAL A 86 2.31 10.00 9.64
N CYS A 87 2.62 8.74 9.96
CA CYS A 87 3.78 8.39 10.77
C CYS A 87 5.11 8.82 10.11
N ALA A 88 5.27 8.59 8.81
CA ALA A 88 6.46 9.02 8.07
C ALA A 88 6.64 10.55 8.11
N LEU A 89 5.56 11.30 7.90
CA LEU A 89 5.58 12.77 7.99
C LEU A 89 5.93 13.25 9.40
N LYS A 90 5.34 12.66 10.45
CA LYS A 90 5.67 13.00 11.84
C LYS A 90 7.15 12.74 12.15
N ALA A 91 7.69 11.61 11.68
CA ALA A 91 9.10 11.28 11.87
C ALA A 91 10.05 12.31 11.23
N ILE A 92 9.69 12.85 10.06
CA ILE A 92 10.43 13.95 9.40
C ILE A 92 10.35 15.22 10.26
N VAL A 93 9.14 15.64 10.67
CA VAL A 93 8.92 16.90 11.39
C VAL A 93 9.57 16.90 12.78
N GLU A 94 9.54 15.77 13.49
CA GLU A 94 10.11 15.61 14.83
C GLU A 94 11.64 15.48 14.83
N ASN A 95 12.29 15.64 13.67
CA ASN A 95 13.74 15.82 13.54
C ASN A 95 14.57 14.67 14.12
N LYS A 96 14.09 13.42 14.00
CA LYS A 96 14.82 12.21 14.41
C LYS A 96 15.96 11.80 13.46
N ARG A 97 16.25 12.67 12.46
CA ARG A 97 17.41 12.72 11.55
C ARG A 97 17.46 11.62 10.48
N TYR A 98 17.03 11.92 9.24
CA TYR A 98 17.48 11.21 8.02
C TYR A 98 17.41 12.08 6.76
N ASN A 99 18.46 12.03 5.94
CA ASN A 99 18.52 12.66 4.61
C ASN A 99 17.82 11.80 3.54
N ILE A 100 17.84 10.47 3.63
CA ILE A 100 16.99 9.55 2.85
C ILE A 100 16.63 8.36 3.75
N GLU A 101 15.35 7.98 3.85
CA GLU A 101 14.91 6.78 4.58
C GLU A 101 14.01 5.88 3.73
N TRP A 102 14.29 4.57 3.76
CA TRP A 102 13.39 3.54 3.21
C TRP A 102 12.53 2.98 4.33
N ILE A 103 11.21 3.13 4.24
CA ILE A 103 10.29 2.50 5.17
C ILE A 103 9.57 1.38 4.41
N SER A 104 9.97 0.14 4.72
CA SER A 104 9.24 -1.03 4.27
C SER A 104 7.92 -1.15 5.01
N ILE A 105 6.96 -1.88 4.44
CA ILE A 105 5.67 -2.11 5.09
C ILE A 105 5.82 -2.82 6.45
N THR A 106 6.82 -3.68 6.59
CA THR A 106 7.14 -4.35 7.86
C THR A 106 7.54 -3.33 8.92
N ARG A 107 8.37 -2.34 8.55
CA ARG A 107 8.76 -1.23 9.43
C ARG A 107 7.60 -0.27 9.68
N MET A 108 6.73 -0.07 8.70
CA MET A 108 5.50 0.68 8.85
C MET A 108 4.55 0.01 9.86
N ARG A 109 4.39 -1.32 9.80
CA ARG A 109 3.63 -2.09 10.81
C ARG A 109 4.25 -1.96 12.20
N SER A 110 5.57 -2.02 12.34
CA SER A 110 6.21 -1.80 13.66
C SER A 110 6.01 -0.37 14.19
N LEU A 111 5.91 0.63 13.30
CA LEU A 111 5.63 2.01 13.68
C LEU A 111 4.15 2.23 14.04
N LEU A 112 3.23 1.55 13.36
CA LEU A 112 1.79 1.64 13.57
C LEU A 112 1.30 0.81 14.76
N PHE A 113 1.96 -0.32 15.01
CA PHE A 113 1.61 -1.29 16.02
C PHE A 113 2.82 -1.65 16.89
N PRO A 114 3.38 -0.69 17.66
CA PRO A 114 4.57 -0.92 18.47
C PRO A 114 4.38 -2.00 19.56
N HIS A 115 3.14 -2.34 19.89
CA HIS A 115 2.78 -3.34 20.89
C HIS A 115 2.53 -4.75 20.32
N ILE A 116 2.50 -4.93 18.99
CA ILE A 116 2.17 -6.21 18.34
C ILE A 116 3.44 -7.03 18.02
N GLN A 117 4.63 -6.55 18.40
CA GLN A 117 5.87 -7.33 18.33
C GLN A 117 6.10 -8.12 19.63
N GLN A 118 5.28 -9.15 19.88
CA GLN A 118 5.60 -10.30 20.73
C GLN A 118 5.02 -11.57 20.09
#